data_AF-A4S1I0-F1
#
_entry.id   AF-A4S1I0-F1
#
_cell.length_a   1.000
_cell.length_b   1.000
_cell.length_c   1.000
_cell.angle_alpha   90.00
_cell.angle_beta   90.00
_cell.angle_gamma   90.00
#
_symmetry.space_group_name_H-M   'P 1'
#
loop_
_entity.id
_entity.type
_entity.pdbx_description
1 polymer ?
#
loop_
_entity_poly.entity_id
_entity_poly.type
_entity_poly.pdbx_seq_one_letter_code
_entity_poly.pdbx_strand_id
1 'polypeptide(L)'
;GPAHQDNALRLFGAREEDVRVTFYRDHAGWCPYCQKLWIMLEEKQIPYRVEKINMRSYGDKPKAFLDKIPSGLLPVVEIDGNMITESLVIMQILEREFPERPTLPEDKFEAANVLLKLERQLFSDWCGLVFRPSMPGPLGARAGFEKTLDKVDEALGSTEGPWFLGGESPSIVDFQYVSHVERMNASVLYWKGLQMRGTKRWANIERWLLAFEARPTYQATKSDYYTHIMDIPPQYGPGYADKNAAVDEAVAVIGGEKSWRLPVSLSADGLEPLPESMNRGEEDAKHEAAYKLIANSANIVKFACRGMGEPGRKHSEAKSVRKCLAYLRDRVGVPRDMSYPAAMQLRAHL
;
A
#
# COMPACT_ATOMS: atom_id res chain seq x y z
N GLY A 1 -20.97 -1.44 5.89
CA GLY A 1 -20.00 -0.52 6.52
C GLY A 1 -19.08 0.08 5.47
N PRO A 2 -18.27 1.08 5.84
CA PRO A 2 -17.28 1.72 4.96
C PRO A 2 -16.12 0.77 4.61
N ALA A 3 -15.29 1.17 3.65
CA ALA A 3 -14.02 0.50 3.34
C ALA A 3 -13.12 0.42 4.57
N HIS A 4 -12.81 -0.81 4.98
CA HIS A 4 -11.96 -1.07 6.14
C HIS A 4 -11.34 -2.46 6.06
N GLN A 5 -10.08 -2.56 6.44
CA GLN A 5 -9.28 -3.79 6.42
C GLN A 5 -9.78 -4.93 7.31
N ASP A 6 -10.56 -4.61 8.33
CA ASP A 6 -11.11 -5.58 9.27
C ASP A 6 -12.41 -6.19 8.77
N ASN A 7 -13.00 -5.65 7.70
CA ASN A 7 -14.23 -6.19 7.14
C ASN A 7 -13.97 -7.53 6.45
N ALA A 8 -14.72 -8.55 6.86
CA ALA A 8 -14.76 -9.85 6.20
C ALA A 8 -15.83 -9.94 5.10
N LEU A 9 -16.76 -8.98 5.04
CA LEU A 9 -17.90 -8.98 4.12
C LEU A 9 -18.27 -7.56 3.71
N ARG A 10 -18.49 -7.34 2.42
CA ARG A 10 -18.96 -6.10 1.82
C ARG A 10 -20.17 -6.36 0.94
N LEU A 11 -21.26 -5.66 1.24
CA LEU A 11 -22.57 -5.92 0.62
C LEU A 11 -23.03 -4.83 -0.34
N PHE A 12 -22.67 -3.56 -0.13
CA PHE A 12 -23.15 -2.43 -0.94
C PHE A 12 -24.68 -2.38 -1.12
N GLY A 13 -25.44 -2.89 -0.14
CA GLY A 13 -26.91 -2.97 -0.18
C GLY A 13 -27.46 -4.31 -0.71
N ALA A 14 -26.62 -5.19 -1.25
CA ALA A 14 -27.00 -6.55 -1.62
C ALA A 14 -27.25 -7.44 -0.38
N ARG A 15 -27.93 -8.58 -0.58
CA ARG A 15 -28.11 -9.59 0.46
C ARG A 15 -26.86 -10.48 0.51
N GLU A 16 -26.58 -11.03 1.68
CA GLU A 16 -25.40 -11.87 1.88
C GLU A 16 -25.41 -13.14 1.01
N GLU A 17 -26.59 -13.69 0.72
CA GLU A 17 -26.79 -14.83 -0.19
C GLU A 17 -26.51 -14.52 -1.66
N ASP A 18 -26.50 -13.24 -2.05
CA ASP A 18 -26.24 -12.80 -3.42
C ASP A 18 -24.73 -12.57 -3.68
N VAL A 19 -23.87 -12.76 -2.66
CA VAL A 19 -22.43 -12.51 -2.75
C VAL A 19 -21.74 -13.65 -3.48
N ARG A 20 -21.34 -13.38 -4.73
CA ARG A 20 -20.67 -14.33 -5.63
C ARG A 20 -19.15 -14.33 -5.52
N VAL A 21 -18.57 -13.29 -4.94
CA VAL A 21 -17.12 -13.02 -4.96
C VAL A 21 -16.49 -13.31 -3.60
N THR A 22 -15.43 -14.11 -3.57
CA THR A 22 -14.51 -14.21 -2.43
C THR A 22 -13.14 -13.71 -2.83
N PHE A 23 -12.66 -12.68 -2.15
CA PHE A 23 -11.37 -12.05 -2.36
C PHE A 23 -10.35 -12.56 -1.33
N TYR A 24 -9.38 -13.32 -1.81
CA TYR A 24 -8.26 -13.79 -1.02
C TYR A 24 -7.14 -12.75 -1.08
N ARG A 25 -6.82 -12.14 0.06
CA ARG A 25 -5.78 -11.11 0.19
C ARG A 25 -4.86 -11.36 1.36
N ASP A 26 -3.76 -10.62 1.40
CA ASP A 26 -2.78 -10.72 2.46
C ASP A 26 -3.32 -10.18 3.80
N HIS A 27 -2.91 -10.70 4.96
CA HIS A 27 -3.41 -10.19 6.25
C HIS A 27 -3.07 -8.73 6.51
N ALA A 28 -1.97 -8.25 5.95
CA ALA A 28 -1.42 -6.93 6.25
C ALA A 28 -1.95 -5.80 5.35
N GLY A 29 -2.52 -6.14 4.20
CA GLY A 29 -2.85 -5.14 3.19
C GLY A 29 -1.59 -4.53 2.56
N TRP A 30 -0.44 -5.22 2.64
CA TRP A 30 0.83 -4.73 2.10
C TRP A 30 1.08 -5.18 0.66
N CYS A 31 0.30 -6.12 0.14
CA CYS A 31 0.45 -6.60 -1.23
C CYS A 31 -0.15 -5.57 -2.21
N PRO A 32 0.64 -4.95 -3.11
CA PRO A 32 0.13 -3.98 -4.08
C PRO A 32 -0.87 -4.61 -5.05
N TYR A 33 -0.64 -5.87 -5.42
CA TYR A 33 -1.54 -6.62 -6.29
C TYR A 33 -2.90 -6.87 -5.63
N CYS A 34 -2.95 -7.09 -4.32
CA CYS A 34 -4.20 -7.17 -3.58
C CYS A 34 -4.85 -5.79 -3.46
N GLN A 35 -4.09 -4.75 -3.17
CA GLN A 35 -4.59 -3.39 -3.00
C GLN A 35 -5.37 -2.89 -4.22
N LYS A 36 -4.82 -3.04 -5.44
CA LYS A 36 -5.53 -2.58 -6.65
C LYS A 36 -6.86 -3.29 -6.90
N LEU A 37 -6.94 -4.59 -6.58
CA LEU A 37 -8.20 -5.34 -6.65
C LEU A 37 -9.18 -4.88 -5.58
N TRP A 38 -8.68 -4.61 -4.37
CA TRP A 38 -9.51 -4.12 -3.29
C TRP A 38 -10.13 -2.77 -3.67
N ILE A 39 -9.33 -1.83 -4.16
CA ILE A 39 -9.83 -0.54 -4.65
C ILE A 39 -10.87 -0.75 -5.75
N MET A 40 -10.59 -1.60 -6.75
CA MET A 40 -11.53 -1.87 -7.85
C MET A 40 -12.87 -2.46 -7.37
N LEU A 41 -12.85 -3.44 -6.46
CA LEU A 41 -14.06 -4.04 -5.88
C LEU A 41 -14.92 -2.98 -5.17
N GLU A 42 -14.27 -2.06 -4.45
CA GLU A 42 -14.94 -0.97 -3.75
C GLU A 42 -15.55 0.07 -4.70
N GLU A 43 -14.80 0.49 -5.70
CA GLU A 43 -15.23 1.49 -6.69
C GLU A 43 -16.38 0.97 -7.55
N LYS A 44 -16.28 -0.29 -7.98
CA LYS A 44 -17.36 -0.98 -8.70
C LYS A 44 -18.53 -1.40 -7.80
N GLN A 45 -18.40 -1.26 -6.49
CA GLN A 45 -19.39 -1.70 -5.50
C GLN A 45 -19.83 -3.15 -5.66
N ILE A 46 -18.89 -4.02 -6.02
CA ILE A 46 -19.15 -5.46 -6.16
C ILE A 46 -19.28 -6.04 -4.75
N PRO A 47 -20.34 -6.77 -4.39
CA PRO A 47 -20.41 -7.45 -3.10
C PRO A 47 -19.37 -8.58 -3.01
N TYR A 48 -18.59 -8.64 -1.94
CA TYR A 48 -17.53 -9.66 -1.77
C TYR A 48 -17.28 -10.06 -0.31
N ARG A 49 -16.78 -11.29 -0.14
CA ARG A 49 -16.19 -11.81 1.10
C ARG A 49 -14.67 -11.64 1.07
N VAL A 50 -14.04 -11.54 2.24
CA VAL A 50 -12.58 -11.47 2.37
C VAL A 50 -12.07 -12.68 3.12
N GLU A 51 -11.14 -13.39 2.48
CA GLU A 51 -10.34 -14.41 3.13
C GLU A 51 -8.89 -13.92 3.25
N LYS A 52 -8.36 -13.88 4.47
CA LYS A 52 -7.01 -13.40 4.72
C LYS A 52 -6.03 -14.57 4.71
N ILE A 53 -4.99 -14.47 3.91
CA ILE A 53 -3.95 -15.49 3.72
C ILE A 53 -2.59 -14.88 4.04
N ASN A 54 -1.75 -15.56 4.80
CA ASN A 54 -0.42 -15.04 5.12
C ASN A 54 0.44 -14.87 3.86
N MET A 55 1.26 -13.81 3.81
CA MET A 55 2.41 -13.80 2.91
C MET A 55 3.54 -14.59 3.52
N ARG A 56 4.39 -15.14 2.65
CA ARG A 56 5.58 -15.90 3.04
C ARG A 56 6.48 -15.15 4.02
N SER A 57 6.49 -13.82 3.96
CA SER A 57 7.33 -12.95 4.77
C SER A 57 6.90 -12.84 6.24
N TYR A 58 5.70 -13.27 6.61
CA TYR A 58 5.20 -13.17 7.99
C TYR A 58 4.42 -14.40 8.49
N GLY A 59 4.34 -15.48 7.71
CA GLY A 59 3.81 -16.75 8.22
C GLY A 59 3.55 -17.79 7.14
N ASP A 60 3.33 -19.02 7.59
CA ASP A 60 2.92 -20.12 6.72
C ASP A 60 1.51 -19.89 6.19
N LYS A 61 1.28 -20.33 4.95
CA LYS A 61 -0.03 -20.32 4.32
C LYS A 61 -0.83 -21.56 4.76
N PRO A 62 -2.15 -21.44 5.00
CA PRO A 62 -2.98 -22.59 5.33
C PRO A 62 -2.88 -23.68 4.26
N LYS A 63 -2.72 -24.95 4.67
CA LYS A 63 -2.64 -26.08 3.73
C LYS A 63 -3.85 -26.14 2.79
N ALA A 64 -5.06 -25.90 3.31
CA ALA A 64 -6.28 -25.87 2.50
C ALA A 64 -6.26 -24.81 1.38
N PHE A 65 -5.54 -23.69 1.56
CA PHE A 65 -5.34 -22.71 0.50
C PHE A 65 -4.33 -23.21 -0.54
N LEU A 66 -3.20 -23.77 -0.09
CA LEU A 66 -2.15 -24.30 -0.98
C LEU A 66 -2.63 -25.50 -1.82
N ASP A 67 -3.53 -26.32 -1.27
CA ASP A 67 -4.13 -27.45 -2.00
C ASP A 67 -5.00 -26.96 -3.18
N LYS A 68 -5.61 -25.77 -3.06
CA LYS A 68 -6.36 -25.13 -4.15
C LYS A 68 -5.47 -24.30 -5.07
N ILE A 69 -4.48 -23.60 -4.50
CA ILE A 69 -3.59 -22.66 -5.17
C ILE A 69 -2.13 -23.05 -4.89
N PRO A 70 -1.57 -24.01 -5.65
CA PRO A 70 -0.22 -24.54 -5.40
C PRO A 70 0.89 -23.48 -5.51
N SER A 71 0.69 -22.43 -6.31
CA SER A 71 1.63 -21.31 -6.40
C SER A 71 1.75 -20.52 -5.08
N GLY A 72 0.70 -20.57 -4.25
CA GLY A 72 0.58 -19.78 -3.03
C GLY A 72 0.51 -18.26 -3.27
N LEU A 73 0.46 -17.81 -4.53
CA LEU A 73 0.48 -16.39 -4.88
C LEU A 73 -0.85 -15.71 -4.56
N LEU A 74 -0.78 -14.43 -4.24
CA LEU A 74 -1.91 -13.55 -4.02
C LEU A 74 -1.80 -12.35 -4.97
N PRO A 75 -2.93 -11.71 -5.33
CA PRO A 75 -4.29 -12.03 -4.93
C PRO A 75 -4.87 -13.27 -5.63
N VAL A 76 -5.95 -13.80 -5.05
CA VAL A 76 -6.84 -14.76 -5.72
C VAL A 76 -8.27 -14.26 -5.55
N VAL A 77 -9.08 -14.40 -6.59
CA VAL A 77 -10.52 -14.14 -6.51
C VAL A 77 -11.27 -15.38 -6.92
N GLU A 78 -12.28 -15.76 -6.14
CA GLU A 78 -13.21 -16.81 -6.46
C GLU A 78 -14.54 -16.19 -6.87
N ILE A 79 -15.06 -16.59 -8.04
CA ILE A 79 -16.38 -16.19 -8.53
C ILE A 79 -17.19 -17.45 -8.82
N ASP A 80 -18.28 -17.66 -8.08
CA ASP A 80 -19.15 -18.84 -8.20
C ASP A 80 -18.37 -20.18 -8.18
N GLY A 81 -17.40 -20.29 -7.27
CA GLY A 81 -16.56 -21.49 -7.13
C GLY A 81 -15.34 -21.56 -8.05
N ASN A 82 -15.20 -20.64 -9.00
CA ASN A 82 -14.08 -20.61 -9.94
C ASN A 82 -12.94 -19.74 -9.41
N MET A 83 -11.78 -20.34 -9.16
CA MET A 83 -10.59 -19.65 -8.66
C MET A 83 -9.85 -18.97 -9.81
N ILE A 84 -9.56 -17.68 -9.66
CA ILE A 84 -8.89 -16.83 -10.65
C ILE A 84 -7.65 -16.23 -10.02
N THR A 85 -6.52 -16.38 -10.71
CA THR A 85 -5.21 -15.81 -10.33
C THR A 85 -4.78 -14.75 -11.34
N GLU A 86 -3.62 -14.14 -11.12
CA GLU A 86 -3.08 -13.03 -11.92
C GLU A 86 -3.91 -11.75 -11.82
N SER A 87 -3.39 -10.78 -11.07
CA SER A 87 -4.14 -9.59 -10.69
C SER A 87 -4.77 -8.81 -11.85
N LEU A 88 -4.10 -8.66 -13.01
CA LEU A 88 -4.68 -7.98 -14.16
C LEU A 88 -5.78 -8.80 -14.85
N VAL A 89 -5.63 -10.12 -14.91
CA VAL A 89 -6.65 -11.04 -15.44
C VAL A 89 -7.90 -11.00 -14.55
N ILE A 90 -7.71 -11.00 -13.23
CA ILE A 90 -8.81 -10.82 -12.27
C ILE A 90 -9.54 -9.50 -12.52
N MET A 91 -8.83 -8.38 -12.68
CA MET A 91 -9.46 -7.09 -12.97
C MET A 91 -10.29 -7.13 -14.25
N GLN A 92 -9.77 -7.72 -15.33
CA GLN A 92 -10.48 -7.85 -16.60
C GLN A 92 -11.74 -8.72 -16.48
N ILE A 93 -11.68 -9.80 -15.71
CA ILE A 93 -12.85 -10.66 -15.47
C ILE A 93 -13.88 -9.92 -14.60
N LEU A 94 -13.47 -9.23 -13.53
CA LEU A 94 -14.39 -8.43 -12.71
C LEU A 94 -15.06 -7.32 -13.52
N GLU A 95 -14.33 -6.69 -14.45
CA GLU A 95 -14.89 -5.68 -15.35
C GLU A 95 -15.99 -6.26 -16.25
N ARG A 96 -15.80 -7.47 -16.76
CA ARG A 96 -16.76 -8.17 -17.63
C ARG A 96 -17.97 -8.72 -16.87
N GLU A 97 -17.75 -9.36 -15.72
CA GLU A 97 -18.80 -10.06 -14.95
C GLU A 97 -19.69 -9.09 -14.15
N PHE A 98 -19.22 -7.88 -13.87
CA PHE A 98 -19.94 -6.85 -13.11
C PHE A 98 -19.94 -5.50 -13.87
N PRO A 99 -20.76 -5.36 -14.92
CA PRO A 99 -20.75 -4.22 -15.83
C PRO A 99 -21.50 -2.98 -15.31
N GLU A 100 -22.13 -3.03 -14.12
CA GLU A 100 -23.02 -1.98 -13.61
C GLU A 100 -22.29 -0.64 -13.37
N ARG A 101 -21.00 -0.71 -13.06
CA ARG A 101 -20.12 0.43 -12.85
C ARG A 101 -18.84 0.22 -13.65
N PRO A 102 -18.83 0.52 -14.95
CA PRO A 102 -17.68 0.25 -15.81
C PRO A 102 -16.50 1.12 -15.40
N THR A 103 -15.31 0.53 -15.38
CA THR A 103 -14.02 1.19 -15.14
C THR A 103 -13.15 1.19 -16.40
N LEU A 104 -13.63 0.59 -17.49
CA LEU A 104 -13.03 0.63 -18.81
C LEU A 104 -14.10 0.91 -19.87
N PRO A 105 -14.29 2.17 -20.29
CA PRO A 105 -15.18 2.50 -21.39
C PRO A 105 -14.73 1.84 -22.70
N GLU A 106 -15.69 1.38 -23.50
CA GLU A 106 -15.43 0.62 -24.74
C GLU A 106 -14.60 1.42 -25.76
N ASP A 107 -14.87 2.72 -25.90
CA ASP A 107 -14.13 3.64 -26.77
C ASP A 107 -12.70 3.96 -26.28
N LYS A 108 -12.36 3.55 -25.04
CA LYS A 108 -11.05 3.79 -24.41
C LYS A 108 -10.17 2.55 -24.34
N PHE A 109 -10.60 1.41 -24.89
CA PHE A 109 -9.88 0.14 -24.80
C PHE A 109 -8.43 0.24 -25.33
N GLU A 110 -8.24 0.82 -26.51
CA GLU A 110 -6.90 0.96 -27.10
C GLU A 110 -6.00 1.91 -26.30
N ALA A 111 -6.55 3.01 -25.80
CA ALA A 111 -5.83 3.93 -24.91
C ALA A 111 -5.40 3.22 -23.63
N ALA A 112 -6.28 2.44 -23.01
CA ALA A 112 -5.96 1.65 -21.83
C ALA A 112 -4.83 0.64 -22.09
N ASN A 113 -4.84 -0.06 -23.22
CA ASN A 113 -3.77 -1.00 -23.58
C ASN A 113 -2.40 -0.33 -23.73
N VAL A 114 -2.34 0.89 -24.29
CA VAL A 114 -1.10 1.67 -24.37
C VAL A 114 -0.61 2.05 -22.98
N LEU A 115 -1.51 2.50 -22.11
CA LEU A 115 -1.17 2.93 -20.75
C LEU A 115 -0.75 1.75 -19.86
N LEU A 116 -1.36 0.57 -20.01
CA LEU A 116 -0.94 -0.64 -19.28
C LEU A 116 0.46 -1.13 -19.72
N LYS A 117 0.85 -0.91 -20.98
CA LYS A 117 2.23 -1.18 -21.43
C LYS A 117 3.22 -0.19 -20.81
N LEU A 118 2.83 1.09 -20.71
CA LEU A 118 3.63 2.11 -20.03
C LEU A 118 3.79 1.80 -18.53
N GLU A 119 2.77 1.26 -17.88
CA GLU A 119 2.83 0.85 -16.46
C GLU A 119 3.88 -0.24 -16.25
N ARG A 120 3.89 -1.25 -17.12
CA ARG A 120 4.87 -2.32 -17.08
C ARG A 120 6.29 -1.80 -17.28
N GLN A 121 6.47 -0.80 -18.16
CA GLN A 121 7.77 -0.14 -18.35
C GLN A 121 8.17 0.63 -17.09
N LEU A 122 7.27 1.41 -16.49
CA LEU A 122 7.50 2.14 -15.25
C LEU A 122 7.91 1.18 -14.11
N PHE A 123 7.19 0.07 -13.95
CA PHE A 123 7.51 -0.95 -12.96
C PHE A 123 8.91 -1.55 -13.19
N SER A 124 9.26 -1.86 -14.45
CA SER A 124 10.59 -2.38 -14.80
C SER A 124 11.71 -1.39 -14.47
N ASP A 125 11.53 -0.11 -14.82
CA ASP A 125 12.52 0.94 -14.56
C ASP A 125 12.66 1.22 -13.06
N TRP A 126 11.56 1.21 -12.32
CA TRP A 126 11.58 1.29 -10.85
C TRP A 126 12.37 0.13 -10.24
N CYS A 127 12.11 -1.11 -10.68
CA CYS A 127 12.84 -2.26 -10.19
C CYS A 127 14.34 -2.19 -10.52
N GLY A 128 14.67 -1.72 -11.73
CA GLY A 128 16.05 -1.49 -12.16
C GLY A 128 16.76 -0.41 -11.36
N LEU A 129 16.03 0.62 -10.93
CA LEU A 129 16.56 1.70 -10.11
C LEU A 129 16.76 1.28 -8.64
N VAL A 130 15.74 0.70 -8.02
CA VAL A 130 15.70 0.51 -6.56
C VAL A 130 16.32 -0.82 -6.12
N PHE A 131 16.06 -1.91 -6.84
CA PHE A 131 16.41 -3.28 -6.41
C PHE A 131 17.66 -3.85 -7.07
N ARG A 132 18.42 -3.01 -7.79
CA ARG A 132 19.70 -3.40 -8.37
C ARG A 132 20.82 -2.48 -7.88
N PRO A 133 22.05 -3.01 -7.72
CA PRO A 133 23.21 -2.18 -7.47
C PRO A 133 23.40 -1.14 -8.58
N SER A 134 23.77 0.08 -8.22
CA SER A 134 24.09 1.13 -9.19
C SER A 134 25.29 0.71 -10.05
N MET A 135 25.09 0.60 -11.36
CA MET A 135 26.15 0.30 -12.33
C MET A 135 26.65 1.60 -12.98
N PRO A 136 27.98 1.79 -13.15
CA PRO A 136 28.50 2.93 -13.90
C PRO A 136 28.12 2.82 -15.39
N GLY A 137 27.49 3.86 -15.94
CA GLY A 137 27.07 3.92 -17.35
C GLY A 137 26.50 5.29 -17.77
N PRO A 138 26.48 5.61 -19.08
CA PRO A 138 26.18 6.96 -19.59
C PRO A 138 24.71 7.38 -19.46
N LEU A 139 23.78 6.42 -19.32
CA LEU A 139 22.39 6.64 -18.96
C LEU A 139 22.11 5.79 -17.71
N GLY A 140 22.15 6.42 -16.53
CA GLY A 140 21.89 5.72 -15.27
C GLY A 140 20.43 5.28 -15.15
N ALA A 141 20.17 4.22 -14.37
CA ALA A 141 18.82 3.71 -14.09
C ALA A 141 17.85 4.82 -13.63
N ARG A 142 18.36 5.83 -12.91
CA ARG A 142 17.60 7.02 -12.51
C ARG A 142 17.06 7.81 -13.70
N ALA A 143 17.89 8.10 -14.71
CA ALA A 143 17.45 8.83 -15.89
C ALA A 143 16.41 8.05 -16.70
N GLY A 144 16.52 6.72 -16.75
CA GLY A 144 15.51 5.84 -17.36
C GLY A 144 14.16 5.94 -16.63
N PHE A 145 14.17 5.77 -15.31
CA PHE A 145 12.97 5.90 -14.49
C PHE A 145 12.34 7.29 -14.58
N GLU A 146 13.12 8.37 -14.47
CA GLU A 146 12.63 9.75 -14.59
C GLU A 146 12.01 10.01 -15.97
N LYS A 147 12.62 9.51 -17.06
CA LYS A 147 12.06 9.64 -18.42
C LYS A 147 10.74 8.88 -18.57
N THR A 148 10.60 7.73 -17.93
CA THR A 148 9.35 6.98 -17.94
C THR A 148 8.29 7.68 -17.07
N LEU A 149 8.66 8.28 -15.94
CA LEU A 149 7.76 9.14 -15.16
C LEU A 149 7.30 10.38 -15.94
N ASP A 150 8.17 11.01 -16.73
CA ASP A 150 7.79 12.15 -17.58
C ASP A 150 6.67 11.75 -18.56
N LYS A 151 6.75 10.56 -19.16
CA LYS A 151 5.70 10.03 -20.05
C LYS A 151 4.40 9.73 -19.30
N VAL A 152 4.49 9.26 -18.06
CA VAL A 152 3.33 8.98 -17.21
C VAL A 152 2.62 10.28 -16.83
N ASP A 153 3.39 11.32 -16.48
CA ASP A 153 2.85 12.65 -16.19
C ASP A 153 2.20 13.28 -17.43
N GLU A 154 2.85 13.19 -18.60
CA GLU A 154 2.28 13.63 -19.87
C GLU A 154 0.98 12.88 -20.19
N ALA A 155 0.92 11.57 -19.98
CA ALA A 155 -0.29 10.77 -20.17
C ALA A 155 -1.44 11.22 -19.26
N LEU A 156 -1.17 11.51 -17.98
CA LEU A 156 -2.17 12.09 -17.06
C LEU A 156 -2.58 13.51 -17.47
N GLY A 157 -1.68 14.28 -18.08
CA GLY A 157 -1.95 15.61 -18.62
C GLY A 157 -2.72 15.61 -19.95
N SER A 158 -2.87 14.45 -20.60
CA SER A 158 -3.59 14.35 -21.88
C SER A 158 -5.11 14.39 -21.74
N THR A 159 -5.63 14.27 -20.52
CA THR A 159 -7.04 14.45 -20.18
C THR A 159 -7.23 15.70 -19.32
N GLU A 160 -8.47 16.18 -19.16
CA GLU A 160 -8.76 17.25 -18.20
C GLU A 160 -8.37 16.88 -16.75
N GLY A 161 -8.18 15.57 -16.51
CA GLY A 161 -7.73 14.99 -15.25
C GLY A 161 -8.86 14.76 -14.25
N PRO A 162 -8.55 14.14 -13.11
CA PRO A 162 -7.22 13.67 -12.73
C PRO A 162 -6.88 12.28 -13.30
N TRP A 163 -7.83 11.58 -13.93
CA TRP A 163 -7.69 10.16 -14.29
C TRP A 163 -7.10 9.94 -15.69
N PHE A 164 -6.39 8.81 -15.85
CA PHE A 164 -5.72 8.43 -17.09
C PHE A 164 -6.64 8.38 -18.32
N LEU A 165 -7.86 7.90 -18.16
CA LEU A 165 -8.86 7.81 -19.24
C LEU A 165 -9.88 8.97 -19.20
N GLY A 166 -9.68 9.94 -18.31
CA GLY A 166 -10.63 11.01 -18.02
C GLY A 166 -11.86 10.50 -17.24
N GLY A 167 -12.92 11.31 -17.23
CA GLY A 167 -14.17 11.00 -16.53
C GLY A 167 -14.17 11.41 -15.05
N GLU A 168 -15.25 11.06 -14.34
CA GLU A 168 -15.46 11.48 -12.94
C GLU A 168 -14.84 10.51 -11.92
N SER A 169 -14.51 9.28 -12.32
CA SER A 169 -14.02 8.22 -11.43
C SER A 169 -12.80 7.49 -12.02
N PRO A 170 -11.94 6.91 -11.16
CA PRO A 170 -10.75 6.19 -11.61
C PRO A 170 -11.11 4.95 -12.44
N SER A 171 -10.27 4.65 -13.42
CA SER A 171 -10.40 3.52 -14.34
C SER A 171 -9.56 2.31 -13.91
N ILE A 172 -9.72 1.20 -14.63
CA ILE A 172 -8.86 0.01 -14.49
C ILE A 172 -7.36 0.36 -14.61
N VAL A 173 -7.03 1.38 -15.43
CA VAL A 173 -5.66 1.86 -15.60
C VAL A 173 -5.19 2.53 -14.31
N ASP A 174 -5.99 3.42 -13.74
CA ASP A 174 -5.64 4.13 -12.50
C ASP A 174 -5.36 3.14 -11.34
N PHE A 175 -6.19 2.10 -11.20
CA PHE A 175 -5.98 1.06 -10.18
C PHE A 175 -4.68 0.27 -10.40
N GLN A 176 -4.36 -0.04 -11.65
CA GLN A 176 -3.12 -0.75 -12.00
C GLN A 176 -1.90 0.06 -11.56
N TYR A 177 -1.91 1.39 -11.78
CA TYR A 177 -0.80 2.27 -11.42
C TYR A 177 -0.70 2.55 -9.91
N VAL A 178 -1.80 2.94 -9.25
CA VAL A 178 -1.76 3.58 -7.92
C VAL A 178 -1.06 2.74 -6.85
N SER A 179 -1.32 1.43 -6.86
CA SER A 179 -0.70 0.51 -5.89
C SER A 179 0.83 0.45 -5.99
N HIS A 180 1.41 0.57 -7.18
CA HIS A 180 2.87 0.60 -7.32
C HIS A 180 3.41 2.02 -7.18
N VAL A 181 2.71 3.04 -7.68
CA VAL A 181 3.18 4.44 -7.61
C VAL A 181 3.29 4.92 -6.15
N GLU A 182 2.40 4.52 -5.24
CA GLU A 182 2.57 4.87 -3.82
C GLU A 182 3.86 4.28 -3.22
N ARG A 183 4.22 3.05 -3.59
CA ARG A 183 5.44 2.37 -3.16
C ARG A 183 6.67 2.99 -3.80
N MET A 184 6.57 3.37 -5.08
CA MET A 184 7.62 4.10 -5.79
C MET A 184 7.92 5.40 -5.06
N ASN A 185 6.90 6.20 -4.74
CA ASN A 185 7.05 7.48 -4.07
C ASN A 185 7.79 7.38 -2.73
N ALA A 186 7.47 6.39 -1.89
CA ALA A 186 8.22 6.12 -0.67
C ALA A 186 9.67 5.66 -0.96
N SER A 187 9.83 4.66 -1.82
CA SER A 187 11.10 3.95 -2.05
C SER A 187 12.14 4.77 -2.79
N VAL A 188 11.78 5.53 -3.82
CA VAL A 188 12.74 6.34 -4.56
C VAL A 188 13.20 7.54 -3.73
N LEU A 189 12.35 8.05 -2.85
CA LEU A 189 12.77 9.07 -1.88
C LEU A 189 13.75 8.48 -0.87
N TYR A 190 13.37 7.38 -0.21
CA TYR A 190 14.15 6.76 0.85
C TYR A 190 15.51 6.24 0.39
N TRP A 191 15.58 5.54 -0.75
CA TRP A 191 16.83 4.94 -1.22
C TRP A 191 17.60 5.80 -2.21
N LYS A 192 16.93 6.69 -2.97
CA LYS A 192 17.57 7.45 -4.06
C LYS A 192 17.58 8.96 -3.86
N GLY A 193 16.91 9.47 -2.82
CA GLY A 193 16.74 10.91 -2.61
C GLY A 193 15.99 11.57 -3.76
N LEU A 194 15.15 10.81 -4.47
CA LEU A 194 14.36 11.30 -5.59
C LEU A 194 12.95 11.63 -5.09
N GLN A 195 12.63 12.91 -5.04
CA GLN A 195 11.30 13.39 -4.66
C GLN A 195 10.38 13.40 -5.89
N MET A 196 9.32 12.58 -5.87
CA MET A 196 8.30 12.55 -6.92
C MET A 196 7.24 13.64 -6.72
N ARG A 197 6.80 13.81 -5.46
CA ARG A 197 5.70 14.70 -5.06
C ARG A 197 6.13 16.13 -4.76
N GLY A 198 5.20 17.07 -4.91
CA GLY A 198 5.45 18.49 -4.65
C GLY A 198 6.46 19.13 -5.62
N THR A 199 6.65 18.54 -6.79
CA THR A 199 7.55 19.06 -7.84
C THR A 199 6.75 19.63 -9.01
N LYS A 200 7.31 20.60 -9.74
CA LYS A 200 6.70 21.09 -11.00
C LYS A 200 6.81 20.10 -12.15
N ARG A 201 7.78 19.18 -12.10
CA ARG A 201 8.08 18.23 -13.19
C ARG A 201 6.99 17.18 -13.35
N TRP A 202 6.40 16.73 -12.24
CA TRP A 202 5.39 15.68 -12.21
C TRP A 202 4.09 16.16 -11.54
N ALA A 203 3.60 17.32 -11.99
CA ALA A 203 2.44 17.99 -11.41
C ALA A 203 1.13 17.23 -11.67
N ASN A 204 1.01 16.49 -12.78
CA ASN A 204 -0.17 15.68 -13.06
C ASN A 204 -0.20 14.43 -12.19
N ILE A 205 0.96 13.82 -11.92
CA ILE A 205 1.08 12.72 -10.94
C ILE A 205 0.68 13.20 -9.54
N GLU A 206 1.12 14.40 -9.13
CA GLU A 206 0.70 15.00 -7.85
C GLU A 206 -0.83 15.17 -7.79
N ARG A 207 -1.42 15.79 -8.83
CA ARG A 207 -2.88 15.97 -8.94
C ARG A 207 -3.64 14.64 -8.87
N TRP A 208 -3.12 13.61 -9.53
CA TRP A 208 -3.70 12.26 -9.54
C TRP A 208 -3.61 11.57 -8.17
N LEU A 209 -2.46 11.66 -7.48
CA LEU A 209 -2.32 11.14 -6.11
C LEU A 209 -3.25 11.86 -5.13
N LEU A 210 -3.35 13.19 -5.21
CA LEU A 210 -4.28 13.98 -4.37
C LEU A 210 -5.74 13.57 -4.62
N ALA A 211 -6.11 13.30 -5.88
CA ALA A 211 -7.44 12.81 -6.22
C ALA A 211 -7.72 11.44 -5.60
N PHE A 212 -6.76 10.51 -5.63
CA PHE A 212 -6.87 9.23 -4.93
C PHE A 212 -6.94 9.40 -3.41
N GLU A 213 -6.12 10.28 -2.84
CA GLU A 213 -6.11 10.59 -1.41
C GLU A 213 -7.44 11.16 -0.90
N ALA A 214 -8.27 11.74 -1.78
CA ALA A 214 -9.64 12.15 -1.46
C ALA A 214 -10.67 11.00 -1.47
N ARG A 215 -10.33 9.81 -1.99
CA ARG A 215 -11.26 8.68 -2.12
C ARG A 215 -11.24 7.78 -0.87
N PRO A 216 -12.40 7.51 -0.23
CA PRO A 216 -12.46 6.61 0.93
C PRO A 216 -11.92 5.19 0.66
N THR A 217 -12.06 4.72 -0.58
CA THR A 217 -11.58 3.40 -1.04
C THR A 217 -10.06 3.30 -1.00
N TYR A 218 -9.36 4.34 -1.47
CA TYR A 218 -7.92 4.41 -1.40
C TYR A 218 -7.44 4.62 0.03
N GLN A 219 -8.07 5.53 0.79
CA GLN A 219 -7.72 5.78 2.19
C GLN A 219 -7.79 4.51 3.07
N ALA A 220 -8.73 3.61 2.79
CA ALA A 220 -8.87 2.36 3.51
C ALA A 220 -7.74 1.34 3.24
N THR A 221 -6.95 1.57 2.19
CA THR A 221 -5.93 0.63 1.71
C THR A 221 -4.53 1.24 1.60
N LYS A 222 -4.43 2.57 1.54
CA LYS A 222 -3.18 3.35 1.51
C LYS A 222 -2.34 3.06 2.74
N SER A 223 -1.06 2.88 2.52
CA SER A 223 -0.07 2.72 3.59
C SER A 223 0.77 4.00 3.76
N ASP A 224 1.61 4.00 4.79
CA ASP A 224 2.58 5.06 5.05
C ASP A 224 3.96 4.68 4.46
N TYR A 225 4.83 5.66 4.29
CA TYR A 225 6.16 5.45 3.71
C TYR A 225 6.97 4.50 4.56
N TYR A 226 6.94 4.63 5.89
CA TYR A 226 7.69 3.73 6.76
C TYR A 226 7.31 2.26 6.52
N THR A 227 6.01 1.96 6.51
CA THR A 227 5.51 0.60 6.27
C THR A 227 5.93 0.13 4.88
N HIS A 228 5.82 0.96 3.85
CA HIS A 228 6.32 0.61 2.51
C HIS A 228 7.80 0.28 2.49
N ILE A 229 8.65 1.09 3.13
CA ILE A 229 10.09 0.83 3.17
C ILE A 229 10.42 -0.48 3.90
N MET A 230 9.63 -0.84 4.92
CA MET A 230 9.80 -2.10 5.65
C MET A 230 9.16 -3.31 4.94
N ASP A 231 8.11 -3.10 4.14
CA ASP A 231 7.36 -4.15 3.43
C ASP A 231 7.92 -4.49 2.05
N ILE A 232 8.65 -3.57 1.42
CA ILE A 232 9.20 -3.74 0.07
C ILE A 232 10.29 -4.83 0.05
N PRO A 233 11.30 -4.83 0.95
CA PRO A 233 12.37 -5.83 0.92
C PRO A 233 11.91 -7.28 0.88
N PRO A 234 10.93 -7.73 1.69
CA PRO A 234 10.44 -9.10 1.60
C PRO A 234 9.61 -9.40 0.35
N GLN A 235 9.13 -8.38 -0.39
CA GLN A 235 8.31 -8.54 -1.58
C GLN A 235 9.13 -8.51 -2.88
N TYR A 236 10.08 -7.58 -2.97
CA TYR A 236 10.81 -7.28 -4.21
C TYR A 236 12.33 -7.51 -4.09
N GLY A 237 12.86 -7.64 -2.88
CA GLY A 237 14.29 -7.66 -2.60
C GLY A 237 14.80 -6.34 -2.00
N PRO A 238 16.05 -6.31 -1.51
CA PRO A 238 16.58 -5.16 -0.79
C PRO A 238 16.67 -3.92 -1.70
N GLY A 239 16.31 -2.76 -1.15
CA GLY A 239 16.57 -1.47 -1.80
C GLY A 239 18.03 -1.05 -1.65
N TYR A 240 18.63 -0.55 -2.72
CA TYR A 240 20.01 -0.08 -2.74
C TYR A 240 20.05 1.43 -2.52
N ALA A 241 20.60 1.88 -1.40
CA ALA A 241 20.72 3.30 -1.10
C ALA A 241 21.86 3.97 -1.90
N ASP A 242 21.59 5.13 -2.47
CA ASP A 242 22.63 6.03 -2.98
C ASP A 242 23.26 6.82 -1.82
N LYS A 243 24.49 7.28 -1.99
CA LYS A 243 25.20 8.06 -0.94
C LYS A 243 25.08 9.56 -1.23
N ASN A 244 24.06 10.21 -0.68
CA ASN A 244 23.87 11.65 -0.81
C ASN A 244 23.00 12.22 0.33
N ALA A 245 23.05 13.54 0.53
CA ALA A 245 22.35 14.21 1.61
C ALA A 245 20.81 14.09 1.52
N ALA A 246 20.24 13.95 0.32
CA ALA A 246 18.80 13.79 0.17
C ALA A 246 18.33 12.41 0.67
N VAL A 247 19.14 11.36 0.47
CA VAL A 247 18.91 10.04 1.08
C VAL A 247 19.04 10.12 2.59
N ASP A 248 20.09 10.74 3.11
CA ASP A 248 20.29 10.87 4.57
C ASP A 248 19.09 11.59 5.24
N GLU A 249 18.60 12.66 4.61
CA GLU A 249 17.41 13.37 5.08
C GLU A 249 16.15 12.50 5.02
N ALA A 250 15.91 11.82 3.91
CA ALA A 250 14.76 10.93 3.74
C ALA A 250 14.76 9.79 4.77
N VAL A 251 15.92 9.18 5.04
CA VAL A 251 16.09 8.14 6.06
C VAL A 251 15.79 8.68 7.45
N ALA A 252 16.30 9.87 7.81
CA ALA A 252 16.05 10.47 9.11
C ALA A 252 14.56 10.82 9.32
N VAL A 253 13.87 11.27 8.27
CA VAL A 253 12.43 11.58 8.33
C VAL A 253 11.59 10.31 8.35
N ILE A 254 11.73 9.42 7.37
CA ILE A 254 10.88 8.22 7.23
C ILE A 254 11.19 7.20 8.33
N GLY A 255 12.46 7.05 8.71
CA GLY A 255 12.93 6.13 9.76
C GLY A 255 12.61 6.58 11.19
N GLY A 256 11.92 7.72 11.36
CA GLY A 256 11.39 8.16 12.64
C GLY A 256 12.31 9.02 13.49
N GLU A 257 13.57 9.24 13.11
CA GLU A 257 14.51 10.09 13.87
C GLU A 257 14.02 11.54 13.98
N LYS A 258 13.35 12.04 12.94
CA LYS A 258 12.80 13.40 12.88
C LYS A 258 11.27 13.46 12.93
N SER A 259 10.55 12.43 12.45
CA SER A 259 9.08 12.50 12.28
C SER A 259 8.26 11.93 13.43
N TRP A 260 8.82 11.04 14.26
CA TRP A 260 8.10 10.41 15.39
C TRP A 260 8.35 11.16 16.69
N ARG A 261 8.02 12.47 16.69
CA ARG A 261 8.24 13.36 17.83
C ARG A 261 6.93 14.03 18.22
N LEU A 262 6.72 14.18 19.53
CA LEU A 262 5.59 14.93 20.06
C LEU A 262 5.88 16.45 20.07
N PRO A 263 4.86 17.29 19.78
CA PRO A 263 3.55 16.91 19.25
C PRO A 263 3.63 16.41 17.80
N VAL A 264 2.86 15.36 17.47
CA VAL A 264 2.81 14.84 16.09
C VAL A 264 2.16 15.88 15.19
N SER A 265 2.87 16.32 14.16
CA SER A 265 2.37 17.29 13.18
C SER A 265 2.11 16.58 11.84
N LEU A 266 0.86 16.19 11.60
CA LEU A 266 0.41 15.68 10.30
C LEU A 266 -0.30 16.79 9.55
N SER A 267 0.04 17.00 8.29
CA SER A 267 -0.59 18.01 7.44
C SER A 267 -0.79 17.50 6.03
N ALA A 268 -1.70 18.15 5.30
CA ALA A 268 -1.90 17.88 3.88
C ALA A 268 -0.67 18.25 3.03
N ASP A 269 0.14 19.20 3.49
CA ASP A 269 1.37 19.66 2.82
C ASP A 269 2.63 18.90 3.27
N GLY A 270 2.46 17.91 4.15
CA GLY A 270 3.55 17.10 4.67
C GLY A 270 4.14 16.16 3.63
N LEU A 271 5.29 15.56 3.96
CA LEU A 271 5.93 14.56 3.10
C LEU A 271 5.00 13.36 2.81
N GLU A 272 4.18 13.02 3.80
CA GLU A 272 3.11 12.03 3.74
C GLU A 272 1.78 12.74 4.03
N PRO A 273 1.10 13.23 3.00
CA PRO A 273 -0.13 14.01 3.18
C PRO A 273 -1.17 13.26 3.98
N LEU A 274 -1.75 13.97 4.97
CA LEU A 274 -2.97 13.60 5.66
C LEU A 274 -4.10 14.52 5.19
N PRO A 275 -4.92 14.10 4.20
CA PRO A 275 -6.11 14.84 3.80
C PRO A 275 -7.09 14.98 4.95
N GLU A 276 -7.87 16.06 4.94
CA GLU A 276 -8.89 16.31 5.98
C GLU A 276 -9.90 15.17 6.11
N SER A 277 -10.24 14.49 5.00
CA SER A 277 -11.12 13.32 5.02
C SER A 277 -10.54 12.10 5.76
N MET A 278 -9.21 12.02 5.94
CA MET A 278 -8.55 11.03 6.79
C MET A 278 -8.30 11.54 8.22
N ASN A 279 -8.38 12.85 8.43
CA ASN A 279 -8.10 13.48 9.71
C ASN A 279 -9.33 13.42 10.62
N ARG A 280 -9.31 12.49 11.58
CA ARG A 280 -10.36 12.40 12.62
C ARG A 280 -10.01 13.19 13.88
N GLY A 281 -8.91 13.94 13.85
CA GLY A 281 -8.37 14.64 15.00
C GLY A 281 -7.42 13.79 15.84
N GLU A 282 -6.64 14.49 16.66
CA GLU A 282 -5.56 13.93 17.47
C GLU A 282 -6.09 12.92 18.51
N GLU A 283 -7.19 13.23 19.18
CA GLU A 283 -7.76 12.38 20.22
C GLU A 283 -8.28 11.05 19.67
N ASP A 284 -8.93 11.06 18.49
CA ASP A 284 -9.38 9.83 17.82
C ASP A 284 -8.20 8.95 17.41
N ALA A 285 -7.11 9.55 16.91
CA ALA A 285 -5.89 8.83 16.58
C ALA A 285 -5.25 8.17 17.82
N LYS A 286 -5.19 8.87 18.96
CA LYS A 286 -4.73 8.31 20.23
C LYS A 286 -5.63 7.18 20.73
N HIS A 287 -6.96 7.35 20.64
CA HIS A 287 -7.92 6.33 21.04
C HIS A 287 -7.82 5.08 20.17
N GLU A 288 -7.68 5.22 18.85
CA GLU A 288 -7.47 4.07 17.95
C GLU A 288 -6.18 3.33 18.30
N ALA A 289 -5.07 4.04 18.48
CA ALA A 289 -3.79 3.46 18.86
C ALA A 289 -3.90 2.69 20.20
N ALA A 290 -4.49 3.31 21.22
CA ALA A 290 -4.72 2.68 22.51
C ALA A 290 -5.62 1.44 22.41
N TYR A 291 -6.74 1.55 21.69
CA TYR A 291 -7.67 0.44 21.47
C TYR A 291 -6.99 -0.76 20.81
N LYS A 292 -6.24 -0.54 19.72
CA LYS A 292 -5.55 -1.60 18.99
C LYS A 292 -4.49 -2.29 19.86
N LEU A 293 -3.78 -1.55 20.70
CA LEU A 293 -2.86 -2.12 21.68
C LEU A 293 -3.58 -2.95 22.76
N ILE A 294 -4.63 -2.40 23.38
CA ILE A 294 -5.36 -3.05 24.46
C ILE A 294 -6.06 -4.32 23.98
N ALA A 295 -6.68 -4.26 22.80
CA ALA A 295 -7.35 -5.41 22.18
C ALA A 295 -6.40 -6.58 21.90
N ASN A 296 -5.11 -6.30 21.69
CA ASN A 296 -4.07 -7.31 21.47
C ASN A 296 -3.11 -7.49 22.68
N SER A 297 -3.49 -6.99 23.85
CA SER A 297 -2.63 -6.91 25.03
C SER A 297 -2.05 -8.26 25.46
N ALA A 298 -2.82 -9.34 25.39
CA ALA A 298 -2.33 -10.68 25.76
C ALA A 298 -1.11 -11.11 24.93
N ASN A 299 -1.12 -10.86 23.62
CA ASN A 299 0.00 -11.20 22.74
C ASN A 299 1.17 -10.25 22.95
N ILE A 300 0.90 -8.95 23.13
CA ILE A 300 1.94 -7.93 23.39
C ILE A 300 2.66 -8.22 24.70
N VAL A 301 1.92 -8.53 25.78
CA VAL A 301 2.50 -8.90 27.09
C VAL A 301 3.31 -10.17 26.96
N LYS A 302 2.79 -11.21 26.28
CA LYS A 302 3.53 -12.46 26.05
C LYS A 302 4.83 -12.22 25.28
N PHE A 303 4.81 -11.35 24.27
CA PHE A 303 5.98 -10.92 23.53
C PHE A 303 6.98 -10.16 24.44
N ALA A 304 6.50 -9.15 25.17
CA ALA A 304 7.33 -8.33 26.05
C ALA A 304 7.97 -9.14 27.20
N CYS A 305 7.21 -10.06 27.81
CA CYS A 305 7.71 -10.93 28.89
C CYS A 305 8.73 -11.97 28.42
N ARG A 306 8.70 -12.35 27.14
CA ARG A 306 9.73 -13.24 26.54
C ARG A 306 11.01 -12.48 26.22
N GLY A 307 10.93 -11.16 26.04
CA GLY A 307 12.06 -10.35 25.62
C GLY A 307 12.58 -10.75 24.24
N MET A 308 13.65 -10.10 23.78
CA MET A 308 14.51 -10.61 22.71
C MET A 308 15.48 -11.70 23.25
N GLY A 309 15.04 -12.52 24.20
CA GLY A 309 15.84 -13.51 24.90
C GLY A 309 15.73 -14.91 24.27
N GLU A 310 16.68 -15.79 24.59
CA GLU A 310 16.64 -17.19 24.20
C GLU A 310 15.37 -17.90 24.75
N PRO A 311 14.82 -18.89 24.03
CA PRO A 311 13.70 -19.68 24.51
C PRO A 311 13.95 -20.22 25.93
N GLY A 312 13.05 -19.90 26.87
CA GLY A 312 13.08 -20.45 28.24
C GLY A 312 13.68 -19.55 29.32
N ARG A 313 14.24 -18.37 28.99
CA ARG A 313 14.72 -17.41 30.00
C ARG A 313 13.84 -16.16 30.08
N LYS A 314 13.26 -15.91 31.27
CA LYS A 314 12.60 -14.63 31.58
C LYS A 314 13.67 -13.58 31.87
N HIS A 315 13.82 -12.58 31.01
CA HIS A 315 14.69 -11.43 31.26
C HIS A 315 13.84 -10.19 31.56
N SER A 316 13.73 -9.82 32.83
CA SER A 316 13.06 -8.59 33.28
C SER A 316 14.06 -7.44 33.48
N GLU A 317 14.83 -7.12 32.45
CA GLU A 317 15.73 -5.96 32.47
C GLU A 317 15.12 -4.81 31.66
N ALA A 318 15.25 -3.57 32.14
CA ALA A 318 14.74 -2.38 31.45
C ALA A 318 15.23 -2.27 30.00
N LYS A 319 16.45 -2.74 29.70
CA LYS A 319 17.01 -2.81 28.35
C LYS A 319 16.23 -3.76 27.43
N SER A 320 15.71 -4.87 27.97
CA SER A 320 14.86 -5.82 27.24
C SER A 320 13.48 -5.23 26.95
N VAL A 321 12.90 -4.51 27.92
CA VAL A 321 11.61 -3.81 27.72
C VAL A 321 11.74 -2.75 26.63
N ARG A 322 12.79 -1.91 26.66
CA ARG A 322 13.05 -0.92 25.61
C ARG A 322 13.17 -1.55 24.22
N LYS A 323 13.86 -2.68 24.10
CA LYS A 323 13.96 -3.43 22.83
C LYS A 323 12.61 -3.98 22.36
N CYS A 324 11.77 -4.45 23.27
CA CYS A 324 10.42 -4.92 22.93
C CYS A 324 9.51 -3.78 22.45
N LEU A 325 9.58 -2.61 23.09
CA LEU A 325 8.81 -1.43 22.67
C LEU A 325 9.28 -0.92 21.31
N ALA A 326 10.59 -0.84 21.08
CA ALA A 326 11.14 -0.51 19.76
C ALA A 326 10.72 -1.53 18.70
N TYR A 327 10.75 -2.83 19.01
CA TYR A 327 10.26 -3.87 18.11
C TYR A 327 8.79 -3.70 17.77
N LEU A 328 7.94 -3.39 18.75
CA LEU A 328 6.52 -3.15 18.53
C LEU A 328 6.32 -1.94 17.60
N ARG A 329 6.94 -0.81 17.93
CA ARG A 329 6.91 0.43 17.15
C ARG A 329 7.28 0.20 15.68
N ASP A 330 8.38 -0.51 15.44
CA ASP A 330 8.94 -0.74 14.11
C ASP A 330 8.12 -1.77 13.29
N ARG A 331 7.18 -2.48 13.92
CA ARG A 331 6.36 -3.53 13.28
C ARG A 331 4.89 -3.15 13.12
N VAL A 332 4.47 -2.02 13.67
CA VAL A 332 3.16 -1.41 13.40
C VAL A 332 3.12 -1.04 11.92
N GLY A 333 2.24 -1.69 11.18
CA GLY A 333 2.01 -1.43 9.77
C GLY A 333 0.69 -0.71 9.53
N VAL A 334 0.71 0.17 8.53
CA VAL A 334 -0.48 0.83 7.99
C VAL A 334 -0.93 0.07 6.72
N PRO A 335 -2.24 -0.01 6.42
CA PRO A 335 -3.30 0.19 7.39
C PRO A 335 -3.37 -0.93 8.44
N ARG A 336 -2.73 -2.11 8.24
CA ARG A 336 -2.98 -3.38 8.98
C ARG A 336 -3.42 -3.19 10.44
N ASP A 337 -2.56 -2.54 11.20
CA ASP A 337 -2.69 -2.46 12.64
C ASP A 337 -3.52 -1.25 13.05
N MET A 338 -3.36 -0.12 12.37
CA MET A 338 -4.09 1.13 12.61
C MET A 338 -3.94 2.11 11.44
N SER A 339 -4.80 3.13 11.42
CA SER A 339 -4.69 4.25 10.48
C SER A 339 -3.36 4.99 10.60
N TYR A 340 -2.96 5.71 9.54
CA TYR A 340 -1.72 6.50 9.54
C TYR A 340 -1.61 7.47 10.73
N PRO A 341 -2.64 8.29 11.07
CA PRO A 341 -2.58 9.14 12.26
C PRO A 341 -2.35 8.37 13.56
N ALA A 342 -3.05 7.26 13.75
CA ALA A 342 -2.92 6.43 14.94
C ALA A 342 -1.53 5.78 15.02
N ALA A 343 -0.97 5.32 13.88
CA ALA A 343 0.37 4.76 13.82
C ALA A 343 1.41 5.80 14.20
N MET A 344 1.29 7.02 13.71
CA MET A 344 2.21 8.11 14.05
C MET A 344 2.12 8.51 15.52
N GLN A 345 0.91 8.58 16.08
CA GLN A 345 0.72 8.78 17.52
C GLN A 345 1.40 7.68 18.33
N LEU A 346 1.15 6.41 18.00
CA LEU A 346 1.78 5.29 18.68
C LEU A 346 3.30 5.35 18.59
N ARG A 347 3.84 5.56 17.39
CA ARG A 347 5.29 5.57 17.18
C ARG A 347 5.99 6.73 17.88
N ALA A 348 5.35 7.89 18.00
CA ALA A 348 5.90 9.03 18.72
C ALA A 348 5.90 8.85 20.26
N HIS A 349 5.03 7.99 20.79
CA HIS A 349 4.96 7.69 22.23
C HIS A 349 5.85 6.52 22.67
N LEU A 350 6.44 5.74 21.74
CA LEU A 350 7.29 4.58 21.99
C LEU A 350 8.77 4.84 21.66
#